data_AF-A0AAP0QAN4-F1
#
_entry.id   AF-A0AAP0QAN4-F1
#
_cell.length_a   1.000
_cell.length_b   1.000
_cell.length_c   1.000
_cell.angle_alpha   90.00
_cell.angle_beta   90.00
_cell.angle_gamma   90.00
#
_symmetry.space_group_name_H-M   'P 1'
#
loop_
_entity.id
_entity.type
_entity.pdbx_description
1 polymer ?
#
loop_
_entity_poly.entity_id
_entity_poly.type
_entity_poly.pdbx_seq_one_letter_code
_entity_poly.pdbx_strand_id
1 'polypeptide(L)'
;MNNEAIEEDETRVSDCAGRVVLIQDCVETSGAFLLHHLMKRKLSRESSEIVVFVAFAHPFYHYDRILKKLGCNLVTLSQKGRFIFFDMRKLDCLDEVGGGRTKSGLVELFHKIHKAAEVIASPETKICITIMIDDLSLVEVAAQGSSSYVIDFLRYCRTLTTEVGCTLILLNHEDIYSNSEESTLNLELEYLADIVMKAKPLATGLAADVHGQLTVLNKRSINEHGKIKKRIQNFQFKVKENSVEYFYSGSRT
;
A
#
# COMPACT_ATOMS: atom_id res chain seq x y z
N MET A 1 10.53 4.83 44.98
CA MET A 1 9.13 5.12 44.58
C MET A 1 9.22 5.60 43.15
N ASN A 2 9.01 4.65 42.25
CA ASN A 2 9.54 4.69 40.89
C ASN A 2 8.61 5.50 39.98
N ASN A 3 9.16 6.58 39.43
CA ASN A 3 8.74 7.12 38.14
C ASN A 3 9.62 6.45 37.09
N GLU A 4 9.09 5.46 36.39
CA GLU A 4 9.66 5.00 35.13
C GLU A 4 8.70 5.39 34.01
N ALA A 5 9.11 6.43 33.30
CA ALA A 5 8.62 6.78 31.99
C ALA A 5 8.81 5.56 31.08
N ILE A 6 7.73 5.07 30.50
CA ILE A 6 7.81 4.02 29.47
C ILE A 6 8.29 4.71 28.21
N GLU A 7 9.53 4.39 27.86
CA GLU A 7 10.31 4.85 26.71
C GLU A 7 9.52 4.80 25.40
N GLU A 8 9.62 5.91 24.67
CA GLU A 8 9.36 5.98 23.24
C GLU A 8 10.27 4.97 22.54
N ASP A 9 9.70 3.91 21.97
CA ASP A 9 10.40 2.99 21.06
C ASP A 9 10.72 3.73 19.74
N GLU A 10 11.76 4.56 19.80
CA GLU A 10 12.51 5.09 18.67
C GLU A 10 13.26 3.94 17.97
N THR A 11 12.54 3.11 17.23
CA THR A 11 13.12 2.38 16.10
C THR A 11 12.70 3.06 14.79
N ARG A 12 13.19 4.30 14.61
CA ARG A 12 13.24 4.98 13.31
C ARG A 12 14.22 4.27 12.38
N VAL A 13 13.82 3.11 11.88
CA VAL A 13 14.49 2.48 10.72
C VAL A 13 13.77 2.94 9.47
N SER A 14 14.07 4.15 9.00
CA SER A 14 13.86 4.51 7.59
C SER A 14 15.00 3.89 6.78
N ASP A 15 14.98 2.57 6.65
CA ASP A 15 15.80 1.88 5.66
C ASP A 15 14.83 1.36 4.61
N CYS A 16 15.08 1.72 3.35
CA CYS A 16 14.31 1.23 2.20
C CYS A 16 14.60 -0.27 2.05
N ALA A 17 13.95 -1.07 2.88
CA ALA A 17 14.32 -2.47 3.08
C ALA A 17 13.76 -3.42 2.00
N GLY A 18 13.46 -2.90 0.80
CA GLY A 18 12.92 -3.67 -0.32
C GLY A 18 11.71 -4.52 0.08
N ARG A 19 10.70 -3.90 0.71
CA ARG A 19 9.55 -4.62 1.28
C ARG A 19 8.29 -4.49 0.46
N VAL A 20 7.49 -5.55 0.46
CA VAL A 20 6.13 -5.56 -0.09
C VAL A 20 5.12 -5.50 1.07
N VAL A 21 4.24 -4.50 1.05
CA VAL A 21 3.13 -4.32 1.98
C VAL A 21 1.83 -4.51 1.22
N LEU A 22 1.03 -5.47 1.65
CA LEU A 22 -0.31 -5.73 1.14
C LEU A 22 -1.34 -5.21 2.13
N ILE A 23 -2.24 -4.35 1.66
CA ILE A 23 -3.45 -3.95 2.35
C ILE A 23 -4.58 -4.77 1.73
N GLN A 24 -5.31 -5.48 2.58
CA GLN A 24 -6.51 -6.20 2.20
C GLN A 24 -7.68 -5.63 2.99
N ASP A 25 -8.78 -5.40 2.30
CA ASP A 25 -10.01 -4.92 2.90
C ASP A 25 -11.22 -5.64 2.27
N CYS A 26 -12.42 -5.18 2.62
CA CYS A 26 -13.66 -5.71 2.06
C CYS A 26 -14.68 -4.57 1.90
N VAL A 27 -15.75 -4.82 1.17
CA VAL A 27 -16.82 -3.84 0.89
C VAL A 27 -17.38 -3.25 2.19
N GLU A 28 -17.57 -4.07 3.22
CA GLU A 28 -18.10 -3.63 4.52
C GLU A 28 -17.12 -2.74 5.30
N THR A 29 -15.82 -2.86 5.06
CA THR A 29 -14.78 -2.16 5.82
C THR A 29 -13.60 -1.82 4.94
N SER A 30 -13.57 -0.59 4.43
CA SER A 30 -12.49 -0.11 3.58
C SER A 30 -11.16 0.08 4.34
N GLY A 31 -10.07 -0.37 3.73
CA GLY A 31 -8.68 -0.20 4.14
C GLY A 31 -7.99 0.98 3.47
N ALA A 32 -8.68 1.79 2.65
CA ALA A 32 -8.11 2.95 1.96
C ALA A 32 -7.46 3.95 2.93
N PHE A 33 -7.95 4.06 4.18
CA PHE A 33 -7.33 4.91 5.20
C PHE A 33 -5.88 4.52 5.51
N LEU A 34 -5.55 3.22 5.44
CA LEU A 34 -4.18 2.70 5.64
C LEU A 34 -3.27 3.18 4.53
N LEU A 35 -3.73 3.09 3.28
CA LEU A 35 -3.00 3.58 2.11
C LEU A 35 -2.69 5.07 2.26
N HIS A 36 -3.69 5.88 2.62
CA HIS A 36 -3.52 7.32 2.83
C HIS A 36 -2.57 7.65 4.00
N HIS A 37 -2.67 6.93 5.13
CA HIS A 37 -1.79 7.13 6.28
C HIS A 37 -0.34 6.72 5.99
N LEU A 38 -0.13 5.60 5.29
CA LEU A 38 1.19 5.18 4.82
C LEU A 38 1.77 6.22 3.86
N MET A 39 1.00 6.70 2.89
CA MET A 39 1.43 7.76 1.98
C MET A 39 1.81 9.05 2.73
N LYS A 40 0.98 9.52 3.68
CA LYS A 40 1.30 10.68 4.53
C LYS A 40 2.62 10.48 5.27
N ARG A 41 2.80 9.32 5.91
CA ARG A 41 4.01 9.01 6.68
C ARG A 41 5.25 9.01 5.77
N LYS A 42 5.13 8.43 4.58
CA LYS A 42 6.17 8.38 3.56
C LYS A 42 6.52 9.75 2.99
N LEU A 43 5.56 10.67 2.94
CA LEU A 43 5.73 12.05 2.48
C LEU A 43 5.91 13.07 3.61
N SER A 44 6.24 12.62 4.83
CA SER A 44 6.44 13.51 5.96
C SER A 44 7.64 14.45 5.72
N ARG A 45 7.71 15.55 6.47
CA ARG A 45 8.82 16.50 6.37
C ARG A 45 10.16 15.91 6.83
N GLU A 46 10.09 14.91 7.69
CA GLU A 46 11.24 14.20 8.27
C GLU A 46 11.77 13.12 7.32
N SER A 47 10.97 12.69 6.35
CA SER A 47 11.35 11.68 5.40
C SER A 47 11.96 12.31 4.14
N SER A 48 12.99 11.67 3.58
CA SER A 48 13.53 12.00 2.25
C SER A 48 12.97 11.06 1.17
N GLU A 49 11.84 10.40 1.43
CA GLU A 49 11.28 9.43 0.50
C GLU A 49 10.52 10.10 -0.64
N ILE A 50 10.52 9.40 -1.78
CA ILE A 50 9.74 9.73 -2.97
C ILE A 50 8.66 8.66 -3.15
N VAL A 51 7.43 9.11 -3.37
CA VAL A 51 6.29 8.21 -3.61
C VAL A 51 5.90 8.25 -5.09
N VAL A 52 5.90 7.08 -5.70
CA VAL A 52 5.34 6.82 -7.04
C VAL A 52 3.96 6.19 -6.84
N PHE A 53 2.91 6.99 -7.04
CA PHE A 53 1.54 6.58 -6.81
C PHE A 53 0.84 6.27 -8.14
N VAL A 54 0.39 5.04 -8.29
CA VAL A 54 -0.32 4.53 -9.46
C VAL A 54 -1.81 4.44 -9.10
N ALA A 55 -2.61 5.30 -9.73
CA ALA A 55 -4.01 5.46 -9.38
C ALA A 55 -4.94 4.89 -10.46
N PHE A 56 -5.65 3.82 -10.12
CA PHE A 56 -6.71 3.23 -10.94
C PHE A 56 -8.10 3.71 -10.50
N ALA A 57 -8.31 3.94 -9.20
CA ALA A 57 -9.65 4.25 -8.68
C ALA A 57 -10.07 5.70 -8.92
N HIS A 58 -9.19 6.65 -8.59
CA HIS A 58 -9.56 8.07 -8.51
C HIS A 58 -8.54 9.01 -9.16
N PRO A 59 -8.99 10.17 -9.66
CA PRO A 59 -8.09 11.22 -10.17
C PRO A 59 -7.32 11.91 -9.04
N PHE A 60 -6.22 12.59 -9.38
CA PHE A 60 -5.31 13.26 -8.42
C PHE A 60 -6.02 14.10 -7.35
N TYR A 61 -7.03 14.89 -7.73
CA TYR A 61 -7.72 15.80 -6.80
C TYR A 61 -8.43 15.07 -5.65
N HIS A 62 -8.78 13.79 -5.82
CA HIS A 62 -9.35 12.98 -4.77
C HIS A 62 -8.33 12.76 -3.65
N TYR A 63 -7.15 12.24 -4.01
CA TYR A 63 -6.06 12.00 -3.07
C TYR A 63 -5.54 13.29 -2.45
N ASP A 64 -5.41 14.36 -3.24
CA ASP A 64 -4.96 15.66 -2.73
C ASP A 64 -5.93 16.24 -1.68
N ARG A 65 -7.24 16.10 -1.86
CA ARG A 65 -8.23 16.53 -0.86
C ARG A 65 -8.13 15.74 0.44
N ILE A 66 -7.99 14.42 0.36
CA ILE A 66 -7.87 13.56 1.55
C ILE A 66 -6.57 13.88 2.29
N LEU A 67 -5.45 13.97 1.57
CA LEU A 67 -4.15 14.19 2.18
C LEU A 67 -4.03 15.61 2.77
N LYS A 68 -4.68 16.61 2.16
CA LYS A 68 -4.78 17.96 2.75
C LYS A 68 -5.50 17.94 4.10
N LYS A 69 -6.59 17.17 4.25
CA LYS A 69 -7.24 16.97 5.55
C LYS A 69 -6.33 16.29 6.57
N LEU A 70 -5.44 15.43 6.11
CA LEU A 70 -4.42 14.78 6.93
C LEU A 70 -3.18 15.67 7.17
N GLY A 71 -3.15 16.91 6.68
CA GLY A 71 -2.05 17.87 6.85
C GLY A 71 -0.92 17.74 5.83
N CYS A 72 -1.16 17.10 4.67
CA CYS A 72 -0.17 16.85 3.62
C CYS A 72 -0.63 17.47 2.28
N ASN A 73 0.19 18.32 1.66
CA ASN A 73 -0.13 18.99 0.39
C ASN A 73 0.57 18.28 -0.77
N LEU A 74 -0.17 17.48 -1.54
CA LEU A 74 0.39 16.69 -2.65
C LEU A 74 0.86 17.56 -3.81
N VAL A 75 0.20 18.70 -4.08
CA VAL A 75 0.62 19.64 -5.13
C VAL A 75 2.03 20.15 -4.86
N THR A 76 2.30 20.61 -3.63
CA THR A 76 3.62 21.10 -3.24
C THR A 76 4.68 19.99 -3.27
N LEU A 77 4.33 18.77 -2.88
CA LEU A 77 5.25 17.63 -2.92
C LEU A 77 5.57 17.19 -4.35
N SER A 78 4.59 17.26 -5.25
CA SER A 78 4.79 16.98 -6.67
C SER A 78 5.70 18.00 -7.33
N GLN A 79 5.52 19.30 -7.06
CA GLN A 79 6.42 20.37 -7.51
C GLN A 79 7.86 20.19 -7.00
N LYS A 80 8.03 19.60 -5.81
CA LYS A 80 9.34 19.27 -5.23
C LYS A 80 9.91 17.94 -5.73
N GLY A 81 9.24 17.26 -6.67
CA GLY A 81 9.66 15.95 -7.18
C GLY A 81 9.53 14.80 -6.17
N ARG A 82 8.84 15.00 -5.04
CA ARG A 82 8.65 13.98 -3.99
C ARG A 82 7.43 13.10 -4.19
N PHE A 83 6.51 13.51 -5.06
CA PHE A 83 5.29 12.77 -5.37
C PHE A 83 5.09 12.71 -6.89
N ILE A 84 5.14 11.50 -7.44
CA ILE A 84 4.90 11.21 -8.84
C ILE A 84 3.56 10.48 -8.94
N PHE A 85 2.65 10.98 -9.76
CA PHE A 85 1.30 10.44 -9.89
C PHE A 85 1.06 9.92 -11.30
N PHE A 86 0.69 8.64 -11.41
CA PHE A 86 0.23 8.03 -12.66
C PHE A 86 -1.29 7.88 -12.61
N ASP A 87 -1.97 8.63 -13.46
CA ASP A 87 -3.43 8.58 -13.63
C ASP A 87 -3.78 7.48 -14.63
N MET A 88 -4.03 6.27 -14.14
CA MET A 88 -4.29 5.11 -15.01
C MET A 88 -5.66 5.16 -15.68
N ARG A 89 -6.56 6.01 -15.18
CA ARG A 89 -7.87 6.26 -15.80
C ARG A 89 -7.77 7.05 -17.10
N LYS A 90 -6.67 7.78 -17.31
CA LYS A 90 -6.40 8.57 -18.51
C LYS A 90 -5.49 7.86 -19.51
N LEU A 91 -4.99 6.67 -19.15
CA LEU A 91 -4.08 5.97 -20.02
C LEU A 91 -4.90 5.24 -21.09
N ASP A 92 -4.92 5.80 -22.31
CA ASP A 92 -5.57 5.23 -23.51
C ASP A 92 -5.04 3.85 -23.94
N CYS A 93 -4.19 3.22 -23.12
CA CYS A 93 -3.55 1.92 -23.36
C CYS A 93 -4.48 0.70 -23.37
N LEU A 94 -5.80 0.88 -23.31
CA LEU A 94 -6.78 -0.21 -23.25
C LEU A 94 -7.64 -0.33 -24.52
N ASP A 95 -7.66 0.69 -25.39
CA ASP A 95 -8.52 0.75 -26.58
C ASP A 95 -7.69 0.83 -27.88
N GLU A 96 -6.91 -0.22 -28.20
CA GLU A 96 -6.66 -0.50 -29.61
C GLU A 96 -7.70 -1.49 -30.11
N VAL A 97 -8.71 -0.93 -30.79
CA VAL A 97 -9.69 -1.62 -31.64
C VAL A 97 -8.93 -2.26 -32.82
N GLY A 98 -8.23 -3.37 -32.54
CA GLY A 98 -7.28 -3.93 -33.47
C GLY A 98 -6.61 -5.20 -32.94
N GLY A 99 -7.40 -6.22 -32.62
CA GLY A 99 -6.96 -7.62 -32.69
C GLY A 99 -5.62 -7.97 -32.01
N GLY A 100 -5.49 -7.69 -30.71
CA GLY A 100 -4.55 -8.38 -29.82
C GLY A 100 -3.46 -7.51 -29.23
N ARG A 101 -3.64 -7.02 -28.00
CA ARG A 101 -2.54 -6.45 -27.18
C ARG A 101 -2.86 -6.20 -25.70
N THR A 102 -3.46 -7.16 -24.99
CA THR A 102 -3.70 -7.07 -23.53
C THR A 102 -2.41 -6.98 -22.70
N LYS A 103 -1.31 -7.57 -23.17
CA LYS A 103 0.02 -7.46 -22.53
C LYS A 103 0.63 -6.06 -22.62
N SER A 104 0.18 -5.21 -23.54
CA SER A 104 0.89 -3.96 -23.85
C SER A 104 0.79 -2.92 -22.74
N GLY A 105 -0.40 -2.73 -22.15
CA GLY A 105 -0.66 -1.64 -21.20
C GLY A 105 0.07 -1.79 -19.86
N LEU A 106 0.01 -2.98 -19.24
CA LEU A 106 0.72 -3.23 -17.98
C LEU A 106 2.23 -3.25 -18.15
N VAL A 107 2.73 -3.70 -19.30
CA VAL A 107 4.17 -3.63 -19.64
C VAL A 107 4.62 -2.18 -19.80
N GLU A 108 3.82 -1.34 -20.48
CA GLU A 108 4.12 0.09 -20.60
C GLU A 108 4.06 0.81 -19.24
N LEU A 109 3.08 0.47 -18.40
CA LEU A 109 3.00 0.98 -17.03
C LEU A 109 4.24 0.59 -16.22
N PHE A 110 4.63 -0.68 -16.27
CA PHE A 110 5.85 -1.14 -15.60
C PHE A 110 7.06 -0.37 -16.11
N HIS A 111 7.19 -0.17 -17.43
CA HIS A 111 8.29 0.61 -18.00
C HIS A 111 8.30 2.06 -17.49
N LYS A 112 7.14 2.71 -17.36
CA LYS A 112 7.02 4.06 -16.77
C LYS A 112 7.44 4.09 -15.30
N ILE A 113 7.01 3.10 -14.51
CA ILE A 113 7.39 2.96 -13.09
C ILE A 113 8.90 2.72 -12.96
N HIS A 114 9.44 1.78 -13.73
CA HIS A 114 10.87 1.45 -13.76
C HIS A 114 11.69 2.69 -14.11
N LYS A 115 11.35 3.38 -15.20
CA LYS A 115 12.06 4.60 -15.62
C LYS A 115 12.00 5.71 -14.56
N ALA A 116 10.85 5.89 -13.91
CA ALA A 116 10.73 6.85 -12.82
C ALA A 116 11.62 6.46 -11.63
N ALA A 117 11.64 5.18 -11.26
CA ALA A 117 12.48 4.67 -10.18
C ALA A 117 13.97 4.80 -10.49
N GLU A 118 14.39 4.48 -11.72
CA GLU A 118 15.77 4.57 -12.19
C GLU A 118 16.28 6.01 -12.19
N VAL A 119 15.48 6.96 -12.67
CA VAL A 119 15.84 8.39 -12.66
C VAL A 119 16.03 8.92 -11.24
N ILE A 120 15.28 8.38 -10.28
CA ILE A 120 15.39 8.77 -8.86
C ILE A 120 16.58 8.09 -8.19
N ALA A 121 16.87 6.84 -8.57
CA ALA A 121 17.90 6.02 -7.97
C ALA A 121 19.30 6.52 -8.36
N SER A 122 19.80 7.52 -7.63
CA SER A 122 21.18 7.97 -7.73
C SER A 122 22.09 7.13 -6.83
N PRO A 123 23.28 6.70 -7.30
CA PRO A 123 24.27 6.00 -6.47
C PRO A 123 24.77 6.82 -5.27
N GLU A 124 24.67 8.15 -5.36
CA GLU A 124 25.30 9.09 -4.42
C GLU A 124 24.38 9.48 -3.25
N THR A 125 23.06 9.29 -3.40
CA THR A 125 22.06 9.65 -2.39
C THR A 125 21.16 8.46 -2.09
N LYS A 126 21.12 8.02 -0.82
CA LYS A 126 20.25 6.94 -0.36
C LYS A 126 18.79 7.43 -0.24
N ILE A 127 18.16 7.70 -1.38
CA ILE A 127 16.74 8.09 -1.48
C ILE A 127 15.90 6.82 -1.46
N CYS A 128 14.91 6.78 -0.58
CA CYS A 128 13.97 5.67 -0.53
C CYS A 128 12.77 5.92 -1.43
N ILE A 129 12.48 4.99 -2.33
CA ILE A 129 11.35 5.05 -3.25
C ILE A 129 10.24 4.14 -2.71
N THR A 130 9.01 4.63 -2.68
CA THR A 130 7.82 3.83 -2.40
C THR A 130 6.88 3.85 -3.59
N ILE A 131 6.61 2.69 -4.19
CA ILE A 131 5.61 2.50 -5.23
C ILE A 131 4.30 2.09 -4.55
N MET A 132 3.21 2.78 -4.86
CA MET A 132 1.89 2.51 -4.27
C MET A 132 0.87 2.30 -5.38
N ILE A 133 0.09 1.22 -5.31
CA ILE A 133 -1.01 0.91 -6.22
C ILE A 133 -2.31 0.86 -5.41
N ASP A 134 -3.30 1.66 -5.81
CA ASP A 134 -4.49 1.97 -5.00
C ASP A 134 -5.60 0.92 -5.04
N ASP A 135 -5.75 0.17 -6.14
CA ASP A 135 -6.82 -0.81 -6.29
C ASP A 135 -6.42 -1.88 -7.32
N LEU A 136 -6.02 -3.06 -6.83
CA LEU A 136 -5.62 -4.20 -7.67
C LEU A 136 -6.78 -4.82 -8.46
N SER A 137 -8.01 -4.66 -8.00
CA SER A 137 -9.19 -5.17 -8.70
C SER A 137 -9.39 -4.39 -10.00
N LEU A 138 -9.11 -3.10 -10.01
CA LEU A 138 -9.10 -2.29 -11.22
C LEU A 138 -7.87 -2.56 -12.12
N VAL A 139 -6.73 -2.99 -11.56
CA VAL A 139 -5.59 -3.49 -12.36
C VAL A 139 -6.02 -4.74 -13.13
N GLU A 140 -6.78 -5.63 -12.50
CA GLU A 140 -7.31 -6.82 -13.16
C GLU A 140 -8.31 -6.48 -14.26
N VAL A 141 -9.17 -5.49 -14.06
CA VAL A 141 -10.03 -4.95 -15.12
C VAL A 141 -9.19 -4.43 -16.30
N ALA A 142 -8.13 -3.67 -16.02
CA ALA A 142 -7.18 -3.22 -17.05
C ALA A 142 -6.44 -4.39 -17.73
N ALA A 143 -6.30 -5.53 -17.04
CA ALA A 143 -5.78 -6.78 -17.60
C ALA A 143 -6.83 -7.62 -18.33
N GLN A 144 -8.02 -7.07 -18.61
CA GLN A 144 -9.17 -7.78 -19.21
C GLN A 144 -9.60 -9.01 -18.39
N GLY A 145 -9.57 -8.91 -17.07
CA GLY A 145 -9.92 -10.00 -16.15
C GLY A 145 -8.83 -11.06 -15.99
N SER A 146 -7.62 -10.82 -16.52
CA SER A 146 -6.53 -11.78 -16.45
C SER A 146 -5.72 -11.65 -15.16
N SER A 147 -6.05 -12.47 -14.17
CA SER A 147 -5.27 -12.60 -12.94
C SER A 147 -3.79 -12.89 -13.17
N SER A 148 -3.45 -13.71 -14.18
CA SER A 148 -2.04 -14.05 -14.48
C SER A 148 -1.23 -12.85 -14.93
N TYR A 149 -1.81 -11.95 -15.74
CA TYR A 149 -1.14 -10.71 -16.14
C TYR A 149 -0.95 -9.74 -14.97
N VAL A 150 -1.89 -9.69 -14.03
CA VAL A 150 -1.72 -8.91 -12.79
C VAL A 150 -0.56 -9.50 -11.95
N ILE A 151 -0.53 -10.82 -11.77
CA ILE A 151 0.55 -11.49 -11.02
C ILE A 151 1.91 -11.22 -11.69
N ASP A 152 2.02 -11.35 -13.00
CA ASP A 152 3.26 -11.09 -13.74
C ASP A 152 3.71 -9.63 -13.56
N PHE A 153 2.78 -8.67 -13.70
CA PHE A 153 3.05 -7.25 -13.44
C PHE A 153 3.56 -7.00 -12.01
N LEU A 154 2.92 -7.58 -11.01
CA LEU A 154 3.34 -7.44 -9.61
C LEU A 154 4.69 -8.11 -9.32
N ARG A 155 5.00 -9.22 -9.99
CA ARG A 155 6.33 -9.86 -9.93
C ARG A 155 7.40 -8.96 -10.51
N TYR A 156 7.14 -8.30 -11.64
CA TYR A 156 8.06 -7.29 -12.18
C TYR A 156 8.25 -6.11 -11.22
N CYS A 157 7.17 -5.57 -10.64
CA CYS A 157 7.27 -4.53 -9.60
C CYS A 157 8.04 -5.01 -8.36
N ARG A 158 7.93 -6.28 -7.99
CA ARG A 158 8.72 -6.85 -6.88
C ARG A 158 10.21 -6.94 -7.23
N THR A 159 10.58 -7.25 -8.46
CA THR A 159 12.00 -7.24 -8.88
C THR A 159 12.62 -5.86 -8.72
N LEU A 160 11.87 -4.77 -8.95
CA LEU A 160 12.34 -3.41 -8.65
C LEU A 160 12.66 -3.20 -7.16
N THR A 161 11.93 -3.85 -6.25
CA THR A 161 12.22 -3.75 -4.80
C THR A 161 13.59 -4.33 -4.44
N THR A 162 14.06 -5.32 -5.21
CA THR A 162 15.38 -5.93 -5.02
C THR A 162 16.49 -5.20 -5.77
N GLU A 163 16.21 -4.68 -6.97
CA GLU A 163 17.22 -4.00 -7.81
C GLU A 163 17.47 -2.56 -7.34
N VAL A 164 16.40 -1.83 -7.02
CA VAL A 164 16.44 -0.40 -6.70
C VAL A 164 16.24 -0.17 -5.18
N GLY A 165 15.87 -1.20 -4.42
CA GLY A 165 15.62 -1.08 -2.98
C GLY A 165 14.29 -0.40 -2.64
N CYS A 166 13.36 -0.28 -3.59
CA CYS A 166 12.09 0.40 -3.35
C CYS A 166 11.11 -0.41 -2.48
N THR A 167 10.20 0.26 -1.79
CA THR A 167 9.06 -0.37 -1.09
C THR A 167 7.85 -0.44 -2.03
N LEU A 168 7.12 -1.55 -2.04
CA LEU A 168 5.88 -1.71 -2.79
C LEU A 168 4.69 -1.77 -1.81
N ILE A 169 3.66 -0.96 -2.02
CA ILE A 169 2.42 -0.97 -1.24
C ILE A 169 1.25 -1.22 -2.19
N LEU A 170 0.46 -2.24 -1.90
CA LEU A 170 -0.65 -2.71 -2.73
C LEU A 170 -1.93 -2.68 -1.91
N LEU A 171 -3.05 -2.26 -2.50
CA LEU A 171 -4.38 -2.41 -1.90
C LEU A 171 -5.25 -3.33 -2.76
N ASN A 172 -5.88 -4.30 -2.10
CA ASN A 172 -6.74 -5.29 -2.73
C ASN A 172 -8.02 -5.52 -1.93
N HIS A 173 -9.14 -5.58 -2.63
CA HIS A 173 -10.45 -5.92 -2.06
C HIS A 173 -10.63 -7.45 -2.03
N GLU A 174 -10.55 -8.06 -0.84
CA GLU A 174 -10.51 -9.53 -0.65
C GLU A 174 -11.82 -10.23 -1.08
N ASP A 175 -12.96 -9.52 -1.00
CA ASP A 175 -14.31 -10.07 -1.12
C ASP A 175 -14.94 -9.96 -2.52
N ILE A 176 -14.25 -9.39 -3.51
CA ILE A 176 -14.78 -9.25 -4.87
C ILE A 176 -15.05 -10.61 -5.55
N TYR A 177 -14.25 -11.64 -5.22
CA TYR A 177 -14.32 -12.96 -5.85
C TYR A 177 -14.81 -14.07 -4.91
N SER A 178 -15.62 -13.71 -3.90
CA SER A 178 -16.02 -14.56 -2.76
C SER A 178 -16.73 -15.90 -3.08
N ASN A 179 -16.97 -16.23 -4.35
CA ASN A 179 -17.69 -17.44 -4.77
C ASN A 179 -16.78 -18.60 -5.23
N SER A 180 -15.48 -18.40 -5.36
CA SER A 180 -14.52 -19.49 -5.62
C SER A 180 -13.57 -19.62 -4.44
N GLU A 181 -13.14 -20.85 -4.13
CA GLU A 181 -12.00 -21.13 -3.24
C GLU A 181 -10.88 -20.08 -3.45
N GLU A 182 -10.30 -19.60 -2.34
CA GLU A 182 -9.35 -18.47 -2.26
C GLU A 182 -8.72 -18.12 -3.62
N SER A 183 -9.21 -17.05 -4.26
CA SER A 183 -8.80 -16.66 -5.61
C SER A 183 -7.29 -16.75 -5.74
N THR A 184 -6.76 -17.37 -6.80
CA THR A 184 -5.31 -17.55 -7.01
C THR A 184 -4.52 -16.24 -6.84
N LEU A 185 -5.13 -15.10 -7.20
CA LEU A 185 -4.60 -13.77 -6.92
C LEU A 185 -4.35 -13.52 -5.43
N ASN A 186 -5.36 -13.66 -4.56
CA ASN A 186 -5.23 -13.42 -3.13
C ASN A 186 -4.10 -14.26 -2.51
N LEU A 187 -4.02 -15.55 -2.87
CA LEU A 187 -2.94 -16.44 -2.42
C LEU A 187 -1.57 -15.92 -2.84
N GLU A 188 -1.44 -15.51 -4.11
CA GLU A 188 -0.18 -14.98 -4.63
C GLU A 188 0.18 -13.62 -4.03
N LEU A 189 -0.79 -12.73 -3.84
CA LEU A 189 -0.58 -11.44 -3.18
C LEU A 189 -0.06 -11.64 -1.76
N GLU A 190 -0.68 -12.52 -1.00
CA GLU A 190 -0.19 -12.85 0.33
C GLU A 190 1.21 -13.43 0.25
N TYR A 191 1.49 -14.39 -0.64
CA TYR A 191 2.81 -14.97 -0.80
C TYR A 191 3.89 -13.92 -1.14
N LEU A 192 3.58 -12.96 -2.01
CA LEU A 192 4.48 -11.88 -2.41
C LEU A 192 4.75 -10.88 -1.26
N ALA A 193 3.78 -10.68 -0.37
CA ALA A 193 3.83 -9.67 0.68
C ALA A 193 4.74 -10.07 1.87
N ASP A 194 5.54 -9.12 2.34
CA ASP A 194 6.31 -9.23 3.58
C ASP A 194 5.47 -8.82 4.79
N ILE A 195 4.57 -7.86 4.59
CA ILE A 195 3.61 -7.38 5.59
C ILE A 195 2.22 -7.43 4.97
N VAL A 196 1.27 -8.05 5.67
CA VAL A 196 -0.15 -8.07 5.30
C VAL A 196 -0.94 -7.32 6.36
N MET A 197 -1.71 -6.32 5.94
CA MET A 197 -2.61 -5.52 6.78
C MET A 197 -4.04 -5.81 6.33
N LYS A 198 -4.80 -6.56 7.12
CA LYS A 198 -6.21 -6.89 6.83
C LYS A 198 -7.15 -6.01 7.63
N ALA A 199 -7.94 -5.17 6.96
CA ALA A 199 -9.05 -4.43 7.54
C ALA A 199 -10.35 -5.22 7.34
N LYS A 200 -11.03 -5.58 8.44
CA LYS A 200 -12.27 -6.38 8.41
C LYS A 200 -13.34 -5.77 9.32
N PRO A 201 -14.62 -6.05 9.07
CA PRO A 201 -15.69 -5.72 10.01
C PRO A 201 -15.48 -6.47 11.33
N LEU A 202 -16.13 -5.98 12.39
CA LEU A 202 -16.17 -6.67 13.67
C LEU A 202 -17.08 -7.89 13.57
N ALA A 203 -16.64 -9.02 14.12
CA ALA A 203 -17.44 -10.25 14.15
C ALA A 203 -18.78 -10.09 14.91
N THR A 204 -18.87 -9.14 15.83
CA THR A 204 -20.07 -8.85 16.64
C THR A 204 -21.04 -7.87 15.97
N GLY A 205 -20.76 -7.40 14.75
CA GLY A 205 -21.56 -6.39 14.07
C GLY A 205 -21.14 -4.94 14.39
N LEU A 206 -22.04 -3.99 14.13
CA LEU A 206 -21.76 -2.56 14.21
C LEU A 206 -21.58 -2.07 15.66
N ALA A 207 -20.57 -1.22 15.88
CA ALA A 207 -20.36 -0.52 17.13
C ALA A 207 -20.22 0.99 16.87
N ALA A 208 -20.81 1.84 17.71
CA ALA A 208 -20.79 3.30 17.52
C ALA A 208 -19.38 3.90 17.52
N ASP A 209 -18.46 3.29 18.27
CA ASP A 209 -17.12 3.80 18.52
C ASP A 209 -15.99 2.97 17.89
N VAL A 210 -16.34 1.96 17.09
CA VAL A 210 -15.38 1.05 16.45
C VAL A 210 -15.83 0.78 15.02
N HIS A 211 -15.00 1.16 14.05
CA HIS A 211 -15.31 1.01 12.62
C HIS A 211 -14.88 -0.34 12.05
N GLY A 212 -13.97 -1.05 12.73
CA GLY A 212 -13.52 -2.36 12.29
C GLY A 212 -12.35 -2.90 13.11
N GLN A 213 -11.80 -4.00 12.63
CA GLN A 213 -10.58 -4.62 13.13
C GLN A 213 -9.47 -4.61 12.08
N LEU A 214 -8.24 -4.39 12.53
CA LEU A 214 -7.04 -4.41 11.73
C LEU A 214 -6.11 -5.52 12.24
N THR A 215 -5.81 -6.48 11.37
CA THR A 215 -4.79 -7.50 11.61
C THR A 215 -3.53 -7.14 10.83
N VAL A 216 -2.39 -7.05 11.52
CA VAL A 216 -1.08 -6.83 10.90
C VAL A 216 -0.23 -8.09 11.07
N LEU A 217 0.02 -8.78 9.96
CA LEU A 217 0.92 -9.92 9.86
C LEU A 217 2.25 -9.46 9.26
N ASN A 218 3.32 -9.47 10.05
CA ASN A 218 4.68 -9.24 9.59
C ASN A 218 5.41 -10.59 9.44
N LYS A 219 5.74 -10.97 8.19
CA LYS A 219 6.40 -12.24 7.86
C LYS A 219 7.92 -12.20 8.03
N ARG A 220 8.52 -11.01 8.08
CA ARG A 220 9.97 -10.78 8.19
C ARG A 220 10.34 -10.01 9.47
N SER A 221 9.76 -10.37 10.62
CA SER A 221 10.21 -9.80 11.90
C SER A 221 11.46 -10.54 12.39
N ILE A 222 12.55 -9.82 12.61
CA ILE A 222 13.77 -10.34 13.25
C ILE A 222 13.55 -10.24 14.77
N ASN A 223 13.79 -11.31 15.52
CA ASN A 223 13.79 -11.25 16.98
C ASN A 223 15.17 -10.85 17.53
N GLU A 224 15.26 -10.56 18.83
CA GLU A 224 16.50 -10.18 19.54
C GLU A 224 17.66 -11.19 19.36
N HIS A 225 17.37 -12.40 18.85
CA HIS A 225 18.31 -13.49 18.62
C HIS A 225 18.59 -13.74 17.12
N GLY A 226 18.21 -12.81 16.23
CA GLY A 226 18.48 -12.90 14.79
C GLY A 226 17.62 -13.90 14.00
N LYS A 227 16.62 -14.54 14.62
CA LYS A 227 15.70 -15.47 13.94
C LYS A 227 14.49 -14.74 13.35
N ILE A 228 14.13 -15.09 12.13
CA ILE A 228 12.91 -14.62 11.47
C ILE A 228 11.71 -15.30 12.13
N LYS A 229 10.81 -14.52 12.73
CA LYS A 229 9.53 -15.00 13.30
C LYS A 229 8.37 -14.22 12.68
N LYS A 230 7.28 -14.92 12.37
CA LYS A 230 6.01 -14.28 12.01
C LYS A 230 5.45 -13.57 13.25
N ARG A 231 5.17 -12.27 13.16
CA ARG A 231 4.51 -11.48 14.22
C ARG A 231 3.12 -11.08 13.74
N ILE A 232 2.09 -11.44 14.51
CA ILE A 232 0.70 -11.07 14.25
C ILE A 232 0.26 -10.13 15.35
N GLN A 233 -0.36 -9.01 14.98
CA GLN A 233 -0.93 -8.03 15.90
C GLN A 233 -2.34 -7.70 15.46
N ASN A 234 -3.27 -7.64 16.40
CA ASN A 234 -4.67 -7.33 16.15
C ASN A 234 -5.04 -6.07 16.92
N PHE A 235 -5.68 -5.15 16.21
CA PHE A 235 -6.18 -3.90 16.75
C PHE A 235 -7.62 -3.72 16.31
N GLN A 236 -8.40 -3.00 17.09
CA GLN A 236 -9.62 -2.36 16.63
C GLN A 236 -9.28 -0.93 16.22
N PHE A 237 -10.05 -0.36 15.29
CA PHE A 237 -9.79 0.99 14.83
C PHE A 237 -11.05 1.86 14.73
N LYS A 238 -10.85 3.17 14.92
CA LYS A 238 -11.85 4.21 14.67
C LYS A 238 -11.23 5.27 13.77
N VAL A 239 -11.68 5.30 12.52
CA VAL A 239 -11.33 6.38 11.56
C VAL A 239 -12.03 7.67 11.98
N LYS A 240 -11.26 8.72 12.24
CA LYS A 240 -11.74 10.09 12.47
C LYS A 240 -11.51 10.93 11.20
N GLU A 241 -11.94 12.18 11.22
CA GLU A 241 -11.81 13.05 10.05
C GLU A 241 -10.35 13.27 9.60
N ASN A 242 -9.40 13.38 10.54
CA ASN A 242 -7.99 13.71 10.28
C ASN A 242 -6.99 12.71 10.88
N SER A 243 -7.46 11.64 11.51
CA SER A 243 -6.62 10.66 12.20
C SER A 243 -7.32 9.30 12.28
N VAL A 244 -6.59 8.29 12.73
CA VAL A 244 -7.13 6.96 13.03
C VAL A 244 -6.66 6.58 14.42
N GLU A 245 -7.61 6.18 15.27
CA GLU A 245 -7.31 5.60 16.57
C GLU A 245 -7.23 4.09 16.48
N TYR A 246 -6.20 3.51 17.10
CA TYR A 246 -6.02 2.07 17.22
C TYR A 246 -6.04 1.68 18.69
N PHE A 247 -6.70 0.58 19.01
CA PHE A 247 -6.84 0.10 20.39
C PHE A 247 -6.87 -1.42 20.43
N TYR A 248 -6.41 -2.00 21.54
CA TYR A 248 -6.52 -3.44 21.76
C TYR A 248 -7.94 -3.81 22.17
N SER A 249 -8.40 -4.98 21.75
CA SER A 249 -9.71 -5.50 22.17
C SER A 249 -9.80 -5.55 23.70
N GLY A 250 -10.85 -4.96 24.27
CA GLY A 250 -11.08 -4.90 25.72
C GLY A 250 -10.49 -3.69 26.46
N SER A 251 -9.92 -2.70 25.74
CA SER A 251 -9.32 -1.49 26.35
C SER A 251 -10.24 -0.27 26.45
N ARG A 252 -11.48 -0.34 25.92
CA ARG A 252 -12.53 0.67 26.10
C ARG A 252 -13.67 0.08 26.94
N THR A 253 -13.77 0.52 28.18
CA THR A 253 -14.97 0.39 29.04
C THR A 253 -15.72 1.70 29.05
#